data_AF-A0A926ZSF4-F1
#
_entry.id   AF-A0A926ZSF4-F1
#
_cell.length_a   1.000
_cell.length_b   1.000
_cell.length_c   1.000
_cell.angle_alpha   90.00
_cell.angle_beta   90.00
_cell.angle_gamma   90.00
#
_symmetry.space_group_name_H-M   'P 1'
#
loop_
_entity.id
_entity.type
_entity.pdbx_description
1 polymer ?
#
loop_
_entity_poly.entity_id
_entity_poly.type
_entity_poly.pdbx_seq_one_letter_code
_entity_poly.pdbx_strand_id
1 'polypeptide(L)'
;MDIFVGRTNHFMPSHMSVQTHATVRNQQAELLIGYILEIFAEKLHRDGYIANPAPPIAQVLFEKDDCRDIFDHYIELNIVKPIAKIKGSLQLWVQLTCYKGNKTGKPEPNKTYEIRETLIEGLGLRRWLREENVTFRTIHFTVGSAKYTYDWFKTAKDCAYDLSLYPDDSIESNRLFAELDQLATNARTEQLFFKKLEQVRSDVNSQIGIFINTMFHHLYKWFLAGLPSSELADKQADLLNHLRQTRQKLVIATLEAAKQGGENIKGTAGRIMLGEETSDPIMLRTLKRLLQTKPFLSVALEAEANWEKWIQQHQKAPNGYNSLEDYIRELWNSSDDVHLINRRLLLRIHTDSAVNYVQDIDILGVTEHNLYQGKHKQNLVEAISKKIASNCINSNIQEPIDLYKRLISNYALQILKNSRKFESINGTNIKPSFLYLEEALSNYYQLLNFRSVNLPLPISYCRHFSSANINAYENMKVVCSRVNNYPLAIIKGKFFRRQEFARRVKEESYVGLTTKFEYQGSKFLERYPGLPMIMFVDMDTNLSPPEYAIRKLVTSGWDVFFSIQKLKDFLDELSH
;
A
#
# COMPACT_ATOMS: atom_id res chain seq x y z
N MET A 1 0.48 35.47 1.89
CA MET A 1 -0.67 35.28 1.00
C MET A 1 -0.19 35.59 -0.39
N ASP A 2 -0.52 34.67 -1.29
CA ASP A 2 -0.18 34.52 -2.70
C ASP A 2 1.28 34.31 -3.12
N ILE A 3 1.61 33.48 -4.11
CA ILE A 3 1.01 32.28 -4.73
C ILE A 3 2.23 31.58 -5.39
N PHE A 4 2.27 30.25 -5.37
CA PHE A 4 3.09 29.42 -6.26
C PHE A 4 2.98 29.90 -7.72
N VAL A 5 4.05 30.48 -8.28
CA VAL A 5 4.18 30.65 -9.74
C VAL A 5 5.49 30.04 -10.18
N GLY A 6 5.39 28.88 -10.81
CA GLY A 6 6.50 28.19 -11.45
C GLY A 6 6.28 26.69 -11.57
N ARG A 7 5.44 26.29 -12.54
CA ARG A 7 5.08 24.92 -13.00
C ARG A 7 3.76 24.37 -12.44
N THR A 8 2.74 24.47 -13.29
CA THR A 8 1.39 23.94 -13.13
C THR A 8 1.39 22.41 -13.20
N ASN A 9 1.38 21.74 -12.05
CA ASN A 9 0.72 20.45 -11.92
C ASN A 9 -0.62 20.70 -11.23
N HIS A 10 -1.72 20.34 -11.89
CA HIS A 10 -3.06 20.43 -11.34
C HIS A 10 -3.15 19.61 -10.03
N PHE A 11 -3.39 20.33 -8.93
CA PHE A 11 -3.68 19.77 -7.63
C PHE A 11 -4.95 18.90 -7.72
N MET A 12 -4.83 17.59 -7.47
CA MET A 12 -5.98 16.84 -6.97
C MET A 12 -6.09 17.10 -5.45
N PRO A 13 -7.21 17.62 -4.95
CA PRO A 13 -7.39 17.82 -3.51
C PRO A 13 -7.42 16.45 -2.80
N SER A 14 -6.50 16.24 -1.85
CA SER A 14 -6.45 15.02 -1.04
C SER A 14 -7.38 15.15 0.17
N HIS A 15 -8.24 14.16 0.40
CA HIS A 15 -9.30 14.19 1.42
C HIS A 15 -8.85 13.88 2.85
N MET A 16 -7.56 13.99 3.19
CA MET A 16 -7.08 13.73 4.56
C MET A 16 -5.94 14.69 4.94
N SER A 17 -6.09 15.45 6.03
CA SER A 17 -5.03 16.32 6.59
C SER A 17 -3.73 15.58 6.92
N VAL A 18 -3.80 14.27 7.19
CA VAL A 18 -2.65 13.37 7.39
C VAL A 18 -1.83 13.18 6.11
N GLN A 19 -2.44 13.29 4.93
CA GLN A 19 -1.74 13.20 3.65
C GLN A 19 -0.94 14.47 3.35
N THR A 20 -1.39 15.65 3.78
CA THR A 20 -0.68 16.92 3.51
C THR A 20 0.73 16.94 4.12
N HIS A 21 0.88 16.48 5.37
CA HIS A 21 2.20 16.38 6.02
C HIS A 21 3.06 15.24 5.47
N ALA A 22 2.46 14.12 5.07
CA ALA A 22 3.19 13.01 4.45
C ALA A 22 3.77 13.42 3.08
N THR A 23 3.02 14.20 2.28
CA THR A 23 3.46 14.73 0.99
C THR A 23 4.65 15.69 1.13
N VAL A 24 4.61 16.64 2.08
CA VAL A 24 5.72 17.58 2.32
C VAL A 24 7.00 16.84 2.73
N ARG A 25 6.89 15.86 3.63
CA ARG A 25 8.03 15.05 4.06
C ARG A 25 8.63 14.22 2.92
N ASN A 26 7.80 13.61 2.08
CA ASN A 26 8.27 12.86 0.91
C ASN A 26 9.01 13.79 -0.07
N GLN A 27 8.49 15.01 -0.28
CA GLN A 27 9.15 16.02 -1.10
C GLN A 27 10.51 16.45 -0.51
N GLN A 28 10.60 16.67 0.80
CA GLN A 28 11.88 16.98 1.47
C GLN A 28 12.88 15.82 1.33
N ALA A 29 12.42 14.57 1.43
CA ALA A 29 13.25 13.39 1.23
C ALA A 29 13.75 13.28 -0.23
N GLU A 30 12.90 13.57 -1.21
CA GLU A 30 13.30 13.65 -2.62
C GLU A 30 14.40 14.68 -2.85
N LEU A 31 14.24 15.89 -2.32
CA LEU A 31 15.24 16.96 -2.44
C LEU A 31 16.57 16.57 -1.77
N LEU A 32 16.51 15.91 -0.61
CA LEU A 32 17.70 15.41 0.08
C LEU A 32 18.46 14.39 -0.79
N ILE A 33 17.75 13.43 -1.40
CA ILE A 33 18.38 12.45 -2.30
C ILE A 33 18.89 13.12 -3.58
N GLY A 34 18.14 14.05 -4.16
CA GLY A 34 18.57 14.83 -5.32
C GLY A 34 19.90 15.53 -5.07
N TYR A 35 20.04 16.20 -3.92
CA TYR A 35 21.30 16.83 -3.53
C TYR A 35 22.45 15.82 -3.37
N ILE A 36 22.23 14.64 -2.76
CA ILE A 36 23.26 13.58 -2.63
C ILE A 36 23.73 13.11 -4.02
N LEU A 37 22.81 12.98 -4.97
CA LEU A 37 23.10 12.59 -6.35
C LEU A 37 23.87 13.67 -7.11
N GLU A 38 23.56 14.95 -6.90
CA GLU A 38 24.26 16.08 -7.49
C GLU A 38 25.73 16.12 -7.02
N ILE A 39 25.98 16.08 -5.72
CA ILE A 39 27.36 16.08 -5.19
C ILE A 39 28.15 14.83 -5.62
N PHE A 40 27.46 13.71 -5.87
CA PHE A 40 28.05 12.50 -6.43
C PHE A 40 28.51 12.72 -7.87
N ALA A 41 27.64 13.24 -8.74
CA ALA A 41 27.99 13.57 -10.12
C ALA A 41 29.13 14.60 -10.21
N GLU A 42 29.10 15.65 -9.38
CA GLU A 42 30.17 16.65 -9.29
C GLU A 42 31.50 16.03 -8.86
N LYS A 43 31.49 15.10 -7.89
CA LYS A 43 32.70 14.40 -7.47
C LYS A 43 33.25 13.54 -8.61
N LEU A 44 32.40 12.80 -9.32
CA LEU A 44 32.81 12.01 -10.47
C LEU A 44 33.44 12.87 -11.58
N HIS A 45 32.88 14.05 -11.83
CA HIS A 45 33.41 14.98 -12.81
C HIS A 45 34.79 15.51 -12.39
N ARG A 46 34.93 15.97 -11.14
CA ARG A 46 36.21 16.44 -10.59
C ARG A 46 37.31 15.38 -10.62
N ASP A 47 36.95 14.12 -10.44
CA ASP A 47 37.89 12.99 -10.47
C ASP A 47 38.18 12.49 -11.90
N GLY A 48 37.60 13.13 -12.91
CA GLY A 48 37.78 12.80 -14.32
C GLY A 48 37.09 11.50 -14.76
N TYR A 49 36.12 10.99 -13.98
CA TYR A 49 35.36 9.80 -14.37
C TYR A 49 34.33 10.09 -15.47
N ILE A 50 33.72 11.27 -15.45
CA ILE A 50 32.72 11.70 -16.42
C ILE A 50 33.11 12.97 -17.16
N ALA A 51 32.71 13.07 -18.43
CA ALA A 51 33.06 14.19 -19.31
C ALA A 51 32.52 15.54 -18.81
N ASN A 52 31.27 15.56 -18.36
CA ASN A 52 30.53 16.76 -18.00
C ASN A 52 29.79 16.54 -16.67
N PRO A 53 29.47 17.62 -15.93
CA PRO A 53 28.50 17.55 -14.84
C PRO A 53 27.17 16.93 -15.31
N ALA A 54 26.61 16.05 -14.49
CA ALA A 54 25.37 15.34 -14.78
C ALA A 54 24.36 15.58 -13.66
N PRO A 55 23.63 16.71 -13.67
CA PRO A 55 22.66 17.01 -12.64
C PRO A 55 21.51 15.98 -12.67
N PRO A 56 20.98 15.57 -11.50
CA PRO A 56 19.86 14.66 -11.45
C PRO A 56 18.58 15.31 -12.00
N ILE A 57 17.79 14.53 -12.74
CA ILE A 57 16.47 14.92 -13.23
C ILE A 57 15.43 14.25 -12.33
N ALA A 58 14.58 15.06 -11.68
CA ALA A 58 13.55 14.56 -10.78
C ALA A 58 12.25 14.17 -11.51
N GLN A 59 11.49 13.23 -10.92
CA GLN A 59 10.14 12.85 -11.35
C GLN A 59 10.04 12.43 -12.83
N VAL A 60 10.94 11.56 -13.27
CA VAL A 60 11.01 11.11 -14.67
C VAL A 60 9.97 10.04 -14.96
N LEU A 61 9.06 10.35 -15.88
CA LEU A 61 8.10 9.38 -16.40
C LEU A 61 8.80 8.34 -17.28
N PHE A 62 8.65 7.07 -16.93
CA PHE A 62 9.00 5.92 -17.75
C PHE A 62 7.72 5.24 -18.26
N GLU A 63 7.48 5.32 -19.57
CA GLU A 63 6.25 4.81 -20.20
C GLU A 63 6.58 3.81 -21.32
N LYS A 64 5.96 2.63 -21.22
CA LYS A 64 6.03 1.50 -22.17
C LYS A 64 4.65 0.81 -22.21
N ASP A 65 4.51 -0.25 -23.03
CA ASP A 65 3.21 -0.90 -23.25
C ASP A 65 2.53 -1.39 -21.96
N ASP A 66 3.28 -1.92 -21.00
CA ASP A 66 2.83 -2.48 -19.73
C ASP A 66 3.38 -1.73 -18.50
N CYS A 67 3.88 -0.51 -18.71
CA CYS A 67 4.57 0.26 -17.68
C CYS A 67 4.29 1.76 -17.83
N ARG A 68 3.92 2.42 -16.74
CA ARG A 68 3.76 3.88 -16.68
C ARG A 68 4.07 4.34 -15.27
N ASP A 69 5.37 4.44 -15.00
CA ASP A 69 5.91 4.61 -13.66
C ASP A 69 6.70 5.92 -13.59
N ILE A 70 6.67 6.60 -12.45
CA ILE A 70 7.45 7.83 -12.23
C ILE A 70 8.63 7.46 -11.36
N PHE A 71 9.84 7.74 -11.84
CA PHE A 71 11.06 7.56 -11.10
C PHE A 71 11.49 8.87 -10.43
N ASP A 72 11.88 8.81 -9.16
CA ASP A 72 12.17 9.97 -8.33
C ASP A 72 13.34 10.75 -8.88
N HIS A 73 14.40 10.04 -9.32
CA HIS A 73 15.54 10.64 -9.99
C HIS A 73 16.09 9.78 -11.15
N TYR A 74 16.63 10.46 -12.15
CA TYR A 74 17.40 9.91 -13.27
C TYR A 74 18.71 10.70 -13.44
N ILE A 75 19.79 10.01 -13.73
CA ILE A 75 21.09 10.63 -14.07
C ILE A 75 21.69 9.90 -15.26
N GLU A 76 22.17 10.65 -16.24
CA GLU A 76 22.95 10.10 -17.35
C GLU A 76 24.42 10.48 -17.21
N LEU A 77 25.26 9.48 -17.00
CA LEU A 77 26.71 9.63 -16.82
C LEU A 77 27.44 9.26 -18.10
N ASN A 78 28.21 10.20 -18.67
CA ASN A 78 29.11 9.90 -19.78
C ASN A 78 30.50 9.49 -19.26
N ILE A 79 30.70 8.18 -19.06
CA ILE A 79 31.91 7.59 -18.48
C ILE A 79 33.06 7.67 -19.50
N VAL A 80 34.06 8.53 -19.22
CA VAL A 80 35.24 8.73 -20.06
C VAL A 80 36.48 8.01 -19.53
N LYS A 81 36.63 7.93 -18.21
CA LYS A 81 37.61 7.06 -17.55
C LYS A 81 36.90 5.76 -17.21
N PRO A 82 37.19 4.65 -17.91
CA PRO A 82 36.47 3.41 -17.75
C PRO A 82 36.46 2.93 -16.29
N ILE A 83 35.33 2.40 -15.86
CA ILE A 83 35.19 1.74 -14.56
C ILE A 83 34.73 0.30 -14.77
N ALA A 84 35.57 -0.65 -14.33
CA ALA A 84 35.49 -2.04 -14.75
C ALA A 84 35.37 -2.16 -16.29
N LYS A 85 34.22 -2.62 -16.81
CA LYS A 85 33.95 -2.79 -18.24
C LYS A 85 33.04 -1.70 -18.84
N ILE A 86 32.69 -0.68 -18.07
CA ILE A 86 31.73 0.36 -18.49
C ILE A 86 32.48 1.57 -19.06
N LYS A 87 32.10 1.97 -20.28
CA LYS A 87 32.55 3.18 -20.98
C LYS A 87 31.37 3.74 -21.79
N GLY A 88 31.28 5.07 -21.92
CA GLY A 88 30.19 5.73 -22.64
C GLY A 88 29.01 6.06 -21.72
N SER A 89 27.81 6.14 -22.30
CA SER A 89 26.61 6.52 -21.55
C SER A 89 26.16 5.41 -20.59
N LEU A 90 25.95 5.79 -19.33
CA LEU A 90 25.40 4.96 -18.26
C LEU A 90 24.21 5.70 -17.64
N GLN A 91 23.06 5.04 -17.61
CA GLN A 91 21.86 5.56 -16.95
C GLN A 91 21.79 5.08 -15.49
N LEU A 92 21.59 6.00 -14.55
CA LEU A 92 21.25 5.68 -13.16
C LEU A 92 19.78 6.03 -12.92
N TRP A 93 18.99 5.01 -12.58
CA TRP A 93 17.57 5.16 -12.24
C TRP A 93 17.38 4.96 -10.74
N VAL A 94 16.75 5.94 -10.09
CA VAL A 94 16.71 6.01 -8.63
C VAL A 94 15.28 6.02 -8.12
N GLN A 95 15.04 5.21 -7.09
CA GLN A 95 13.82 5.24 -6.28
C GLN A 95 14.13 5.46 -4.82
N LEU A 96 13.18 6.01 -4.08
CA LEU A 96 13.28 6.16 -2.65
C LEU A 96 12.03 5.68 -1.92
N THR A 97 12.21 5.35 -0.64
CA THR A 97 11.10 5.12 0.27
C THR A 97 11.37 5.85 1.57
N CYS A 98 10.40 6.64 2.02
CA CYS A 98 10.48 7.43 3.23
C CYS A 98 9.73 6.74 4.38
N TYR A 99 10.43 6.46 5.49
CA TYR A 99 9.88 5.89 6.72
C TYR A 99 10.13 6.83 7.89
N LYS A 100 9.08 7.46 8.41
CA LYS A 100 9.20 8.26 9.64
C LYS A 100 9.30 7.37 10.88
N GLY A 101 8.74 6.17 10.80
CA GLY A 101 8.51 5.33 11.97
C GLY A 101 7.32 5.83 12.77
N ASN A 102 6.81 4.97 13.65
CA ASN A 102 5.82 5.33 14.65
C ASN A 102 6.44 5.30 16.05
N LYS A 103 5.79 5.92 17.03
CA LYS A 103 6.27 5.96 18.42
C LYS A 103 6.41 4.56 19.04
N THR A 104 5.76 3.55 18.46
CA THR A 104 5.68 2.19 19.02
C THR A 104 6.72 1.22 18.45
N GLY A 105 7.53 1.62 17.45
CA GLY A 105 8.48 0.70 16.82
C GLY A 105 7.86 -0.27 15.80
N LYS A 106 6.54 -0.24 15.60
CA LYS A 106 5.85 -1.21 14.74
C LYS A 106 6.01 -0.85 13.25
N PRO A 107 6.12 -1.84 12.35
CA PRO A 107 6.06 -1.56 10.92
C PRO A 107 4.74 -0.89 10.52
N GLU A 108 4.81 0.11 9.64
CA GLU A 108 3.60 0.80 9.14
C GLU A 108 2.83 -0.11 8.15
N PRO A 109 1.58 -0.53 8.44
CA PRO A 109 0.86 -1.50 7.60
C PRO A 109 0.68 -1.06 6.13
N ASN A 110 0.46 0.24 5.90
CA ASN A 110 0.27 0.78 4.55
C ASN A 110 1.57 0.79 3.72
N LYS A 111 2.74 0.80 4.36
CA LYS A 111 4.03 0.84 3.65
C LYS A 111 4.34 -0.47 2.92
N THR A 112 3.73 -1.58 3.32
CA THR A 112 3.82 -2.85 2.58
C THR A 112 3.33 -2.73 1.15
N TYR A 113 2.29 -1.93 0.91
CA TYR A 113 1.76 -1.74 -0.44
C TYR A 113 2.73 -0.93 -1.29
N GLU A 114 3.18 0.22 -0.79
CA GLU A 114 4.16 1.11 -1.45
C GLU A 114 5.43 0.35 -1.85
N ILE A 115 5.95 -0.51 -0.96
CA ILE A 115 7.17 -1.27 -1.25
C ILE A 115 6.95 -2.29 -2.37
N ARG A 116 5.81 -2.99 -2.41
CA ARG A 116 5.52 -3.92 -3.51
C ARG A 116 5.39 -3.18 -4.84
N GLU A 117 4.83 -1.98 -4.82
CA GLU A 117 4.76 -1.08 -5.98
C GLU A 117 6.19 -0.73 -6.45
N THR A 118 7.04 -0.21 -5.55
CA THR A 118 8.45 0.12 -5.85
C THR A 118 9.24 -1.08 -6.40
N LEU A 119 9.08 -2.26 -5.81
CA LEU A 119 9.80 -3.47 -6.25
C LEU A 119 9.42 -3.88 -7.68
N ILE A 120 8.13 -3.88 -8.03
CA ILE A 120 7.72 -4.24 -9.40
C ILE A 120 8.06 -3.15 -10.42
N GLU A 121 8.11 -1.89 -10.02
CA GLU A 121 8.57 -0.77 -10.86
C GLU A 121 10.05 -0.94 -11.22
N GLY A 122 10.91 -1.22 -10.23
CA GLY A 122 12.33 -1.47 -10.44
C GLY A 122 12.59 -2.68 -11.36
N LEU A 123 11.87 -3.79 -11.14
CA LEU A 123 11.98 -4.98 -11.99
C LEU A 123 11.45 -4.75 -13.42
N GLY A 124 10.34 -4.01 -13.56
CA GLY A 124 9.75 -3.67 -14.86
C GLY A 124 10.65 -2.76 -15.69
N LEU A 125 11.26 -1.75 -15.06
CA LEU A 125 12.27 -0.89 -15.67
C LEU A 125 13.48 -1.72 -16.13
N ARG A 126 14.06 -2.53 -15.22
CA ARG A 126 15.22 -3.37 -15.51
C ARG A 126 14.97 -4.27 -16.73
N ARG A 127 13.80 -4.90 -16.79
CA ARG A 127 13.41 -5.75 -17.93
C ARG A 127 13.49 -4.99 -19.25
N TRP A 128 12.87 -3.82 -19.33
CA TRP A 128 12.85 -3.00 -20.54
C TRP A 128 14.24 -2.52 -20.96
N LEU A 129 15.02 -2.00 -20.02
CA LEU A 129 16.37 -1.49 -20.33
C LEU A 129 17.31 -2.62 -20.78
N ARG A 130 17.14 -3.85 -20.26
CA ARG A 130 17.86 -5.04 -20.75
C ARG A 130 17.45 -5.43 -22.16
N GLU A 131 16.16 -5.46 -22.46
CA GLU A 131 15.65 -5.73 -23.83
C GLU A 131 16.21 -4.72 -24.84
N GLU A 132 16.35 -3.46 -24.43
CA GLU A 132 16.88 -2.36 -25.26
C GLU A 132 18.42 -2.29 -25.27
N ASN A 133 19.12 -3.21 -24.60
CA ASN A 133 20.58 -3.23 -24.45
C ASN A 133 21.15 -1.90 -23.93
N VAL A 134 20.40 -1.19 -23.08
CA VAL A 134 20.85 0.05 -22.44
C VAL A 134 21.87 -0.31 -21.35
N THR A 135 22.91 0.50 -21.22
CA THR A 135 23.83 0.40 -20.07
C THR A 135 23.24 1.20 -18.91
N PHE A 136 22.76 0.51 -17.88
CA PHE A 136 22.08 1.15 -16.75
C PHE A 136 22.44 0.53 -15.40
N ARG A 137 22.12 1.25 -14.32
CA ARG A 137 21.99 0.73 -12.96
C ARG A 137 20.76 1.30 -12.26
N THR A 138 20.24 0.52 -11.33
CA THR A 138 19.07 0.85 -10.51
C THR A 138 19.49 1.01 -9.05
N ILE A 139 19.07 2.10 -8.42
CA ILE A 139 19.44 2.45 -7.04
C ILE A 139 18.17 2.68 -6.22
N HIS A 140 18.12 2.15 -5.01
CA HIS A 140 17.08 2.43 -4.04
C HIS A 140 17.64 3.16 -2.82
N PHE A 141 17.00 4.24 -2.38
CA PHE A 141 17.31 4.93 -1.13
C PHE A 141 16.22 4.72 -0.09
N THR A 142 16.60 4.32 1.11
CA THR A 142 15.71 4.37 2.27
C THR A 142 16.01 5.62 3.09
N VAL A 143 15.00 6.47 3.31
CA VAL A 143 15.11 7.68 4.14
C VAL A 143 14.36 7.45 5.44
N GLY A 144 15.07 7.49 6.57
CA GLY A 144 14.56 7.08 7.88
C GLY A 144 14.72 5.58 8.17
N SER A 145 14.44 5.15 9.40
CA SER A 145 14.96 3.88 9.92
C SER A 145 14.32 2.66 9.27
N ALA A 146 15.18 1.76 8.78
CA ALA A 146 14.80 0.46 8.25
C ALA A 146 14.13 -0.45 9.31
N LYS A 147 14.27 -0.15 10.62
CA LYS A 147 13.63 -0.90 11.72
C LYS A 147 12.10 -0.79 11.71
N TYR A 148 11.55 0.24 11.09
CA TYR A 148 10.10 0.43 10.93
C TYR A 148 9.57 -0.23 9.65
N THR A 149 10.37 -1.09 9.04
CA THR A 149 10.04 -1.84 7.84
C THR A 149 9.96 -3.32 8.24
N TYR A 150 9.16 -4.13 7.54
CA TYR A 150 9.10 -5.56 7.78
C TYR A 150 10.46 -6.18 7.43
N ASP A 151 10.91 -7.13 8.23
CA ASP A 151 12.26 -7.72 8.15
C ASP A 151 12.66 -8.22 6.75
N TRP A 152 11.68 -8.67 5.97
CA TRP A 152 11.91 -9.19 4.61
C TRP A 152 12.13 -8.10 3.56
N PHE A 153 11.78 -6.85 3.83
CA PHE A 153 11.84 -5.78 2.83
C PHE A 153 13.26 -5.38 2.45
N LYS A 154 14.17 -5.34 3.43
CA LYS A 154 15.57 -5.03 3.16
C LYS A 154 16.11 -6.00 2.12
N THR A 155 15.97 -7.29 2.39
CA THR A 155 16.37 -8.35 1.46
C THR A 155 15.65 -8.23 0.11
N ALA A 156 14.34 -7.95 0.09
CA ALA A 156 13.63 -7.84 -1.18
C ALA A 156 14.16 -6.70 -2.07
N LYS A 157 14.52 -5.55 -1.47
CA LYS A 157 15.14 -4.42 -2.19
C LYS A 157 16.55 -4.74 -2.65
N ASP A 158 17.38 -5.32 -1.79
CA ASP A 158 18.73 -5.81 -2.13
C ASP A 158 18.70 -6.80 -3.31
N CYS A 159 17.62 -7.58 -3.44
CA CYS A 159 17.41 -8.53 -4.53
C CYS A 159 16.80 -7.90 -5.80
N ALA A 160 16.27 -6.68 -5.76
CA ALA A 160 15.54 -6.05 -6.88
C ALA A 160 16.29 -4.87 -7.52
N TYR A 161 17.22 -4.25 -6.79
CA TYR A 161 18.05 -3.12 -7.25
C TYR A 161 19.52 -3.51 -7.34
N ASP A 162 20.33 -2.76 -8.10
CA ASP A 162 21.79 -2.97 -8.13
C ASP A 162 22.47 -2.44 -6.86
N LEU A 163 21.86 -1.43 -6.24
CA LEU A 163 22.29 -0.87 -4.97
C LEU A 163 21.05 -0.45 -4.17
N SER A 164 20.92 -0.95 -2.95
CA SER A 164 19.99 -0.40 -1.97
C SER A 164 20.76 0.23 -0.81
N LEU A 165 20.42 1.48 -0.50
CA LEU A 165 21.07 2.29 0.52
C LEU A 165 20.13 2.47 1.71
N TYR A 166 20.66 2.21 2.91
CA TYR A 166 19.93 2.27 4.16
C TYR A 166 20.68 3.18 5.14
N PRO A 167 19.96 3.98 5.96
CA PRO A 167 20.59 4.76 7.00
C PRO A 167 21.22 3.83 8.04
N ASP A 168 22.35 4.26 8.58
CA ASP A 168 22.99 3.59 9.71
C ASP A 168 22.08 3.62 10.95
N ASP A 169 22.29 2.64 11.82
CA ASP A 169 21.55 2.52 13.08
C ASP A 169 21.75 3.71 14.03
N SER A 170 22.82 4.50 13.82
CA SER A 170 23.08 5.75 14.54
C SER A 170 22.16 6.90 14.14
N ILE A 171 21.44 6.80 13.02
CA ILE A 171 20.58 7.87 12.52
C ILE A 171 19.22 7.83 13.22
N GLU A 172 18.98 8.84 14.06
CA GLU A 172 17.72 9.03 14.76
C GLU A 172 16.67 9.63 13.81
N SER A 173 15.79 8.79 13.27
CA SER A 173 14.82 9.21 12.22
C SER A 173 13.95 10.39 12.63
N ASN A 174 13.49 10.45 13.88
CA ASN A 174 12.69 11.58 14.37
C ASN A 174 13.47 12.90 14.32
N ARG A 175 14.76 12.88 14.66
CA ARG A 175 15.63 14.06 14.59
C ARG A 175 15.98 14.41 13.16
N LEU A 176 16.28 13.43 12.30
CA LEU A 176 16.49 13.63 10.86
C LEU A 176 15.32 14.39 10.23
N PHE A 177 14.08 13.95 10.46
CA PHE A 177 12.91 14.62 9.90
C PHE A 177 12.62 15.97 10.55
N ALA A 178 12.91 16.16 11.84
CA ALA A 178 12.77 17.45 12.50
C ALA A 178 13.77 18.48 11.94
N GLU A 179 15.03 18.09 11.74
CA GLU A 179 16.04 18.92 11.11
C GLU A 179 15.64 19.27 9.66
N LEU A 180 15.11 18.30 8.89
CA LEU A 180 14.68 18.53 7.50
C LEU A 180 13.54 19.55 7.43
N ASP A 181 12.58 19.45 8.34
CA ASP A 181 11.45 20.37 8.41
C ASP A 181 11.89 21.80 8.79
N GLN A 182 12.85 21.92 9.70
CA GLN A 182 13.45 23.21 10.07
C GLN A 182 14.22 23.83 8.90
N LEU A 183 14.96 23.04 8.13
CA LEU A 183 15.65 23.52 6.93
C LEU A 183 14.67 24.00 5.87
N ALA A 184 13.62 23.22 5.61
CA ALA A 184 12.60 23.48 4.61
C ALA A 184 11.77 24.72 4.93
N THR A 185 11.35 24.89 6.19
CA THR A 185 10.59 26.07 6.65
C THR A 185 11.31 27.38 6.31
N ASN A 186 12.64 27.36 6.36
CA ASN A 186 13.46 28.53 6.12
C ASN A 186 13.91 28.65 4.64
N ALA A 187 13.61 27.68 3.77
CA ALA A 187 14.03 27.63 2.38
C ALA A 187 12.84 27.89 1.44
N ARG A 188 12.85 29.04 0.75
CA ARG A 188 11.78 29.45 -0.18
C ARG A 188 11.94 28.88 -1.60
N THR A 189 13.09 28.31 -1.93
CA THR A 189 13.42 27.72 -3.24
C THR A 189 14.27 26.47 -3.07
N GLU A 190 14.26 25.59 -4.07
CA GLU A 190 15.09 24.38 -4.14
C GLU A 190 16.59 24.71 -4.05
N GLN A 191 17.05 25.72 -4.80
CA GLN A 191 18.44 26.20 -4.74
C GLN A 191 18.86 26.63 -3.34
N LEU A 192 17.97 27.33 -2.61
CA LEU A 192 18.23 27.74 -1.24
C LEU A 192 18.24 26.54 -0.29
N PHE A 193 17.40 25.53 -0.55
CA PHE A 193 17.40 24.28 0.20
C PHE A 193 18.73 23.54 0.02
N PHE A 194 19.22 23.39 -1.22
CA PHE A 194 20.50 22.73 -1.51
C PHE A 194 21.69 23.46 -0.89
N LYS A 195 21.70 24.81 -0.95
CA LYS A 195 22.73 25.61 -0.26
C LYS A 195 22.77 25.35 1.25
N LYS A 196 21.61 25.11 1.87
CA LYS A 196 21.54 24.78 3.30
C LYS A 196 21.95 23.34 3.59
N LEU A 197 21.60 22.39 2.71
CA LEU A 197 22.11 21.03 2.81
C LEU A 197 23.64 21.03 2.75
N GLU A 198 24.26 21.82 1.88
CA GLU A 198 25.72 21.98 1.82
C GLU A 198 26.30 22.53 3.14
N GLN A 199 25.66 23.52 3.74
CA GLN A 199 26.09 24.08 5.04
C GLN A 199 26.02 23.04 6.16
N VAL A 200 24.91 22.30 6.23
CA VAL A 200 24.65 21.31 7.28
C VAL A 200 25.45 20.02 7.07
N ARG A 201 25.83 19.71 5.83
CA ARG A 201 26.67 18.54 5.50
C ARG A 201 27.98 18.50 6.27
N SER A 202 28.55 19.68 6.57
CA SER A 202 29.82 19.79 7.30
C SER A 202 29.65 19.73 8.83
N ASP A 203 28.41 19.73 9.33
CA ASP A 203 28.14 19.63 10.77
C ASP A 203 28.07 18.17 11.23
N VAL A 204 29.06 17.77 12.02
CA VAL A 204 29.16 16.41 12.58
C VAL A 204 28.05 16.07 13.58
N ASN A 205 27.34 17.07 14.11
CA ASN A 205 26.22 16.86 15.03
C ASN A 205 24.87 16.77 14.31
N SER A 206 24.80 17.14 13.03
CA SER A 206 23.56 17.08 12.27
C SER A 206 23.26 15.66 11.80
N GLN A 207 22.03 15.21 12.04
CA GLN A 207 21.53 13.96 11.50
C GLN A 207 21.46 14.00 9.97
N ILE A 208 21.13 15.14 9.38
CA ILE A 208 21.17 15.35 7.93
C ILE A 208 22.59 15.23 7.41
N GLY A 209 23.56 15.89 8.06
CA GLY A 209 24.97 15.84 7.64
C GLY A 209 25.54 14.44 7.68
N ILE A 210 25.30 13.70 8.78
CA ILE A 210 25.67 12.29 8.91
C ILE A 210 25.01 11.44 7.81
N PHE A 211 23.71 11.62 7.56
CA PHE A 211 22.97 10.89 6.52
C PHE A 211 23.58 11.13 5.13
N ILE A 212 23.78 12.40 4.73
CA ILE A 212 24.34 12.78 3.43
C ILE A 212 25.70 12.12 3.23
N ASN A 213 26.61 12.30 4.18
CA ASN A 213 27.98 11.81 4.04
C ASN A 213 28.05 10.28 3.99
N THR A 214 27.22 9.59 4.78
CA THR A 214 27.14 8.12 4.80
C THR A 214 26.61 7.58 3.47
N MET A 215 25.48 8.10 3.00
CA MET A 215 24.88 7.67 1.72
C MET A 215 25.80 7.95 0.54
N PHE A 216 26.39 9.15 0.50
CA PHE A 216 27.37 9.53 -0.52
C PHE A 216 28.58 8.60 -0.51
N HIS A 217 29.14 8.29 0.67
CA HIS A 217 30.28 7.38 0.79
C HIS A 217 29.96 5.99 0.23
N HIS A 218 28.81 5.42 0.60
CA HIS A 218 28.37 4.12 0.08
C HIS A 218 28.16 4.14 -1.44
N LEU A 219 27.50 5.17 -1.96
CA LEU A 219 27.27 5.33 -3.41
C LEU A 219 28.61 5.43 -4.18
N TYR A 220 29.53 6.28 -3.70
CA TYR A 220 30.82 6.48 -4.33
C TYR A 220 31.72 5.23 -4.22
N LYS A 221 31.69 4.53 -3.10
CA LYS A 221 32.38 3.23 -2.93
C LYS A 221 31.84 2.17 -3.89
N TRP A 222 30.52 2.08 -4.05
CA TRP A 222 29.89 1.17 -5.02
C TRP A 222 30.26 1.52 -6.46
N PHE A 223 30.33 2.81 -6.80
CA PHE A 223 30.86 3.27 -8.08
C PHE A 223 32.31 2.76 -8.29
N LEU A 224 33.21 3.05 -7.33
CA LEU A 224 34.62 2.62 -7.38
C LEU A 224 34.80 1.10 -7.47
N ALA A 225 33.85 0.33 -6.92
CA ALA A 225 33.83 -1.12 -7.01
C ALA A 225 33.44 -1.68 -8.39
N GLY A 226 33.23 -0.82 -9.39
CA GLY A 226 32.89 -1.25 -10.75
C GLY A 226 31.40 -1.30 -11.05
N LEU A 227 30.56 -0.68 -10.20
CA LEU A 227 29.10 -0.66 -10.35
C LEU A 227 28.54 -2.09 -10.52
N PRO A 228 28.76 -3.01 -9.55
CA PRO A 228 28.22 -4.37 -9.66
C PRO A 228 26.71 -4.34 -9.85
N SER A 229 26.21 -5.23 -10.73
CA SER A 229 24.78 -5.44 -10.93
C SER A 229 24.25 -6.60 -10.08
N SER A 230 22.94 -6.60 -9.83
CA SER A 230 22.27 -7.69 -9.10
C SER A 230 21.85 -8.83 -10.06
N GLU A 231 22.54 -9.97 -9.96
CA GLU A 231 22.22 -11.19 -10.76
C GLU A 231 20.78 -11.68 -10.49
N LEU A 232 20.32 -11.57 -9.24
CA LEU A 232 18.97 -11.99 -8.89
C LEU A 232 17.91 -11.03 -9.42
N ALA A 233 18.20 -9.73 -9.45
CA ALA A 233 17.30 -8.76 -10.10
C ALA A 233 17.23 -9.02 -11.61
N ASP A 234 18.35 -9.37 -12.24
CA ASP A 234 18.39 -9.80 -13.65
C ASP A 234 17.52 -11.04 -13.89
N LYS A 235 17.65 -12.08 -13.07
CA LYS A 235 16.80 -13.28 -13.17
C LYS A 235 15.31 -12.99 -12.99
N GLN A 236 14.95 -12.07 -12.09
CA GLN A 236 13.56 -11.64 -11.91
C GLN A 236 13.03 -10.86 -13.13
N ALA A 237 13.87 -9.99 -13.71
CA ALA A 237 13.53 -9.28 -14.94
C ALA A 237 13.39 -10.23 -16.14
N ASP A 238 14.27 -11.22 -16.25
CA ASP A 238 14.21 -12.24 -17.30
C ASP A 238 12.93 -13.09 -17.18
N LEU A 239 12.48 -13.40 -15.95
CA LEU A 239 11.18 -14.03 -15.70
C LEU A 239 10.01 -13.17 -16.19
N LEU A 240 10.01 -11.86 -15.89
CA LEU A 240 8.98 -10.95 -16.39
C LEU A 240 8.98 -10.83 -17.92
N ASN A 241 10.15 -10.87 -18.56
CA ASN A 241 10.25 -10.89 -20.02
C ASN A 241 9.66 -12.19 -20.59
N HIS A 242 10.02 -13.34 -20.00
CA HIS A 242 9.46 -14.62 -20.40
C HIS A 242 7.93 -14.65 -20.30
N LEU A 243 7.36 -14.14 -19.20
CA LEU A 243 5.92 -14.02 -19.03
C LEU A 243 5.27 -13.08 -20.06
N ARG A 244 5.91 -11.94 -20.36
CA ARG A 244 5.44 -11.00 -21.37
C ARG A 244 5.35 -11.65 -22.75
N GLN A 245 6.37 -12.44 -23.14
CA GLN A 245 6.41 -13.12 -24.42
C GLN A 245 5.39 -14.27 -24.50
N THR A 246 5.32 -15.10 -23.47
CA THR A 246 4.47 -16.31 -23.47
C THR A 246 2.97 -16.00 -23.31
N ARG A 247 2.61 -14.86 -22.71
CA ARG A 247 1.21 -14.51 -22.39
C ARG A 247 0.59 -13.48 -23.33
N GLN A 248 1.22 -13.15 -24.48
CA GLN A 248 0.70 -12.15 -25.42
C GLN A 248 -0.73 -12.41 -25.90
N LYS A 249 -1.08 -13.67 -26.20
CA LYS A 249 -2.44 -14.03 -26.64
C LYS A 249 -3.48 -13.73 -25.55
N LEU A 250 -3.16 -14.08 -24.30
CA LEU A 250 -4.02 -13.82 -23.15
C LEU A 250 -4.16 -12.32 -22.89
N VAL A 251 -3.08 -11.53 -23.06
CA VAL A 251 -3.13 -10.07 -22.97
C VAL A 251 -4.17 -9.49 -23.92
N ILE A 252 -4.14 -9.89 -25.21
CA ILE A 252 -5.08 -9.38 -26.22
C ILE A 252 -6.52 -9.70 -25.82
N ALA A 253 -6.79 -10.96 -25.46
CA ALA A 253 -8.14 -11.38 -25.03
C ALA A 253 -8.62 -10.63 -23.78
N THR A 254 -7.72 -10.42 -22.81
CA THR A 254 -8.02 -9.72 -21.56
C THR A 254 -8.32 -8.24 -21.79
N LEU A 255 -7.58 -7.58 -22.69
CA LEU A 255 -7.81 -6.18 -23.04
C LEU A 255 -9.18 -5.98 -23.67
N GLU A 256 -9.61 -6.88 -24.56
CA GLU A 256 -10.98 -6.81 -25.09
C GLU A 256 -12.04 -7.05 -24.02
N ALA A 257 -11.83 -8.03 -23.14
CA ALA A 257 -12.75 -8.25 -22.03
C ALA A 257 -12.85 -7.02 -21.11
N ALA A 258 -11.75 -6.31 -20.87
CA ALA A 258 -11.70 -5.14 -20.01
C ALA A 258 -12.53 -3.95 -20.52
N LYS A 259 -12.75 -3.84 -21.85
CA LYS A 259 -13.57 -2.78 -22.45
C LYS A 259 -15.05 -2.88 -22.06
N GLN A 260 -15.50 -4.06 -21.64
CA GLN A 260 -16.87 -4.32 -21.23
C GLN A 260 -17.18 -3.87 -19.79
N GLY A 261 -16.19 -3.36 -19.05
CA GLY A 261 -16.36 -3.02 -17.64
C GLY A 261 -16.29 -4.23 -16.71
N GLY A 262 -16.54 -4.00 -15.42
CA GLY A 262 -16.71 -5.07 -14.43
C GLY A 262 -18.16 -5.19 -13.97
N GLU A 263 -18.43 -6.09 -13.03
CA GLU A 263 -19.80 -6.36 -12.55
C GLU A 263 -20.31 -5.38 -11.47
N ASN A 264 -19.46 -4.47 -11.00
CA ASN A 264 -19.77 -3.50 -9.94
C ASN A 264 -20.41 -4.12 -8.68
N ILE A 265 -20.04 -5.35 -8.31
CA ILE A 265 -20.64 -6.10 -7.21
C ILE A 265 -20.58 -5.30 -5.91
N LYS A 266 -19.41 -4.73 -5.62
CA LYS A 266 -19.21 -3.93 -4.41
C LYS A 266 -20.05 -2.64 -4.42
N GLY A 267 -20.19 -1.98 -5.56
CA GLY A 267 -21.03 -0.80 -5.70
C GLY A 267 -22.50 -1.15 -5.50
N THR A 268 -22.97 -2.22 -6.13
CA THR A 268 -24.34 -2.74 -6.02
C THR A 268 -24.68 -3.16 -4.59
N ALA A 269 -23.80 -3.92 -3.92
CA ALA A 269 -23.96 -4.26 -2.50
C ALA A 269 -24.08 -3.00 -1.61
N GLY A 270 -23.29 -1.96 -1.91
CA GLY A 270 -23.34 -0.68 -1.22
C GLY A 270 -24.67 0.05 -1.35
N ARG A 271 -25.27 0.04 -2.55
CA ARG A 271 -26.57 0.67 -2.80
C ARG A 271 -27.74 -0.12 -2.21
N ILE A 272 -27.70 -1.45 -2.25
CA ILE A 272 -28.75 -2.28 -1.64
C ILE A 272 -28.77 -2.10 -0.12
N MET A 273 -27.60 -2.00 0.52
CA MET A 273 -27.52 -1.66 1.95
C MET A 273 -28.10 -0.27 2.28
N LEU A 274 -28.31 0.59 1.28
CA LEU A 274 -28.94 1.90 1.42
C LEU A 274 -30.44 1.90 1.03
N GLY A 275 -31.01 0.73 0.74
CA GLY A 275 -32.43 0.58 0.42
C GLY A 275 -32.74 0.38 -1.07
N GLU A 276 -31.74 0.25 -1.95
CA GLU A 276 -31.99 -0.16 -3.35
C GLU A 276 -32.47 -1.63 -3.39
N GLU A 277 -33.56 -1.89 -4.11
CA GLU A 277 -34.06 -3.25 -4.28
C GLU A 277 -33.19 -4.05 -5.27
N THR A 278 -33.12 -5.37 -5.07
CA THR A 278 -32.47 -6.28 -6.03
C THR A 278 -33.25 -7.58 -6.14
N SER A 279 -33.32 -8.12 -7.35
CA SER A 279 -33.83 -9.46 -7.63
C SER A 279 -32.72 -10.51 -7.74
N ASP A 280 -31.44 -10.13 -7.61
CA ASP A 280 -30.31 -11.06 -7.69
C ASP A 280 -30.22 -11.93 -6.41
N PRO A 281 -30.54 -13.24 -6.48
CA PRO A 281 -30.52 -14.09 -5.31
C PRO A 281 -29.09 -14.34 -4.78
N ILE A 282 -28.06 -14.24 -5.62
CA ILE A 282 -26.65 -14.37 -5.21
C ILE A 282 -26.26 -13.14 -4.40
N MET A 283 -26.67 -11.94 -4.84
CA MET A 283 -26.41 -10.69 -4.11
C MET A 283 -27.10 -10.69 -2.73
N LEU A 284 -28.35 -11.17 -2.65
CA LEU A 284 -29.06 -11.29 -1.37
C LEU A 284 -28.34 -12.22 -0.38
N ARG A 285 -27.86 -13.39 -0.84
CA ARG A 285 -27.06 -14.31 -0.01
C ARG A 285 -25.72 -13.69 0.40
N THR A 286 -25.07 -12.99 -0.52
CA THR A 286 -23.81 -12.26 -0.30
C THR A 286 -23.97 -11.24 0.82
N LEU A 287 -25.02 -10.42 0.78
CA LEU A 287 -25.30 -9.40 1.78
C LEU A 287 -25.64 -10.01 3.14
N LYS A 288 -26.44 -11.08 3.17
CA LYS A 288 -26.73 -11.82 4.40
C LYS A 288 -25.44 -12.28 5.09
N ARG A 289 -24.54 -12.90 4.33
CA ARG A 289 -23.24 -13.37 4.84
C ARG A 289 -22.31 -12.22 5.23
N LEU A 290 -22.33 -11.11 4.51
CA LEU A 290 -21.57 -9.90 4.85
C LEU A 290 -22.02 -9.34 6.21
N LEU A 291 -23.33 -9.20 6.42
CA LEU A 291 -23.88 -8.67 7.68
C LEU A 291 -23.60 -9.61 8.87
N GLN A 292 -23.64 -10.93 8.65
CA GLN A 292 -23.27 -11.93 9.67
C GLN A 292 -21.80 -11.86 10.06
N THR A 293 -20.90 -11.65 9.08
CA THR A 293 -19.44 -11.58 9.32
C THR A 293 -18.98 -10.21 9.81
N LYS A 294 -19.80 -9.17 9.65
CA LYS A 294 -19.51 -7.80 10.08
C LYS A 294 -20.64 -7.21 10.92
N PRO A 295 -20.73 -7.57 12.21
CA PRO A 295 -21.82 -7.13 13.10
C PRO A 295 -22.03 -5.61 13.13
N PHE A 296 -20.96 -4.82 13.08
CA PHE A 296 -21.04 -3.36 13.04
C PHE A 296 -21.92 -2.83 11.90
N LEU A 297 -21.88 -3.44 10.71
CA LEU A 297 -22.69 -2.98 9.58
C LEU A 297 -24.18 -3.10 9.88
N SER A 298 -24.61 -4.20 10.50
CA SER A 298 -26.00 -4.42 10.89
C SER A 298 -26.47 -3.36 11.89
N VAL A 299 -25.71 -3.17 12.95
CA VAL A 299 -26.03 -2.24 14.05
C VAL A 299 -26.02 -0.79 13.55
N ALA A 300 -25.09 -0.44 12.66
CA ALA A 300 -25.02 0.90 12.08
C ALA A 300 -26.22 1.19 11.16
N LEU A 301 -26.69 0.23 10.37
CA LEU A 301 -27.86 0.40 9.51
C LEU A 301 -29.12 0.64 10.34
N GLU A 302 -29.30 -0.11 11.43
CA GLU A 302 -30.41 0.08 12.37
C GLU A 302 -30.36 1.47 13.02
N ALA A 303 -29.19 1.85 13.54
CA ALA A 303 -28.99 3.16 14.16
C ALA A 303 -29.19 4.32 13.18
N GLU A 304 -28.75 4.18 11.91
CA GLU A 304 -28.93 5.20 10.88
C GLU A 304 -30.40 5.40 10.48
N ALA A 305 -31.19 4.33 10.46
CA ALA A 305 -32.60 4.37 10.07
C ALA A 305 -33.47 5.16 11.06
N ASN A 306 -33.09 5.19 12.34
CA ASN A 306 -33.83 5.93 13.37
C ASN A 306 -32.90 6.49 14.47
N TRP A 307 -31.98 7.36 14.06
CA TRP A 307 -30.92 7.88 14.93
C TRP A 307 -31.42 8.50 16.24
N GLU A 308 -32.47 9.31 16.18
CA GLU A 308 -33.02 9.99 17.36
C GLU A 308 -33.54 9.00 18.41
N LYS A 309 -34.29 7.98 17.97
CA LYS A 309 -34.77 6.93 18.88
C LYS A 309 -33.63 6.06 19.36
N TRP A 310 -32.70 5.69 18.47
CA TRP A 310 -31.58 4.82 18.79
C TRP A 310 -30.68 5.44 19.86
N ILE A 311 -30.35 6.73 19.72
CA ILE A 311 -29.46 7.43 20.66
C ILE A 311 -30.12 7.61 22.03
N GLN A 312 -31.43 7.91 22.08
CA GLN A 312 -32.16 8.01 23.35
C GLN A 312 -32.20 6.68 24.11
N GLN A 313 -32.26 5.55 23.39
CA GLN A 313 -32.30 4.22 23.97
C GLN A 313 -30.93 3.73 24.45
N HIS A 314 -29.85 4.07 23.74
CA HIS A 314 -28.55 3.43 23.93
C HIS A 314 -27.47 4.35 24.50
N GLN A 315 -27.61 5.67 24.40
CA GLN A 315 -26.63 6.64 24.90
C GLN A 315 -27.04 7.17 26.28
N LYS A 316 -26.38 6.68 27.32
CA LYS A 316 -26.65 7.12 28.70
C LYS A 316 -26.07 8.52 28.93
N ALA A 317 -26.85 9.38 29.58
CA ALA A 317 -26.34 10.64 30.12
C ALA A 317 -25.23 10.37 31.16
N PRO A 318 -24.23 11.26 31.29
CA PRO A 318 -23.06 11.02 32.15
C PRO A 318 -23.32 11.23 33.65
N ASN A 319 -24.55 11.01 34.13
CA ASN A 319 -24.93 11.20 35.52
C ASN A 319 -24.09 10.28 36.43
N GLY A 320 -23.27 10.87 37.31
CA GLY A 320 -22.43 10.13 38.26
C GLY A 320 -20.98 9.90 37.84
N TYR A 321 -20.52 10.43 36.69
CA TYR A 321 -19.12 10.38 36.28
C TYR A 321 -18.40 11.69 36.59
N ASN A 322 -17.31 11.61 37.36
CA ASN A 322 -16.50 12.78 37.76
C ASN A 322 -15.33 13.05 36.82
N SER A 323 -15.07 12.16 35.85
CA SER A 323 -13.99 12.32 34.89
C SER A 323 -14.43 11.92 33.49
N LEU A 324 -13.88 12.62 32.49
CA LEU A 324 -14.07 12.30 31.08
C LEU A 324 -13.57 10.88 30.77
N GLU A 325 -12.46 10.46 31.39
CA GLU A 325 -11.88 9.14 31.19
C GLU A 325 -12.81 8.01 31.66
N ASP A 326 -13.44 8.15 32.82
CA ASP A 326 -14.36 7.14 33.35
C ASP A 326 -15.62 7.02 32.50
N TYR A 327 -16.14 8.15 32.02
CA TYR A 327 -17.29 8.14 31.10
C TYR A 327 -16.92 7.50 29.75
N ILE A 328 -15.73 7.78 29.20
CA ILE A 328 -15.24 7.10 28.00
C ILE A 328 -15.09 5.59 28.25
N ARG A 329 -14.58 5.18 29.41
CA ARG A 329 -14.40 3.77 29.80
C ARG A 329 -15.73 3.02 29.84
N GLU A 330 -16.77 3.62 30.40
CA GLU A 330 -18.13 3.05 30.37
C GLU A 330 -18.63 2.88 28.93
N LEU A 331 -18.54 3.94 28.12
CA LEU A 331 -19.02 3.90 26.73
C LEU A 331 -18.25 2.91 25.85
N TRP A 332 -16.96 2.72 26.11
CA TRP A 332 -16.10 1.76 25.41
C TRP A 332 -16.48 0.31 25.69
N ASN A 333 -17.03 0.05 26.88
CA ASN A 333 -17.41 -1.27 27.40
C ASN A 333 -18.94 -1.47 27.42
N SER A 334 -19.71 -0.66 26.70
CA SER A 334 -21.16 -0.79 26.64
C SER A 334 -21.61 -2.19 26.17
N SER A 335 -22.84 -2.58 26.53
CA SER A 335 -23.37 -3.93 26.30
C SER A 335 -23.48 -4.34 24.82
N ASP A 336 -23.52 -5.66 24.64
CA ASP A 336 -23.54 -6.48 23.42
C ASP A 336 -23.12 -5.80 22.12
N ASP A 337 -23.94 -4.96 21.48
CA ASP A 337 -23.62 -4.40 20.16
C ASP A 337 -23.40 -2.88 20.13
N VAL A 338 -23.80 -2.15 21.18
CA VAL A 338 -23.70 -0.68 21.26
C VAL A 338 -22.24 -0.24 21.22
N HIS A 339 -21.33 -1.05 21.80
CA HIS A 339 -19.91 -0.74 21.82
C HIS A 339 -19.31 -0.62 20.41
N LEU A 340 -19.88 -1.30 19.41
CA LEU A 340 -19.41 -1.25 18.02
C LEU A 340 -19.56 0.15 17.41
N ILE A 341 -20.62 0.87 17.80
CA ILE A 341 -20.86 2.27 17.44
C ILE A 341 -20.03 3.19 18.32
N ASN A 342 -20.11 3.03 19.65
CA ASN A 342 -19.41 3.92 20.60
C ASN A 342 -17.90 3.98 20.34
N ARG A 343 -17.24 2.84 20.14
CA ARG A 343 -15.79 2.82 19.85
C ARG A 343 -15.46 3.63 18.60
N ARG A 344 -16.30 3.57 17.56
CA ARG A 344 -16.08 4.34 16.32
C ARG A 344 -16.33 5.83 16.51
N LEU A 345 -17.35 6.20 17.27
CA LEU A 345 -17.63 7.60 17.60
C LEU A 345 -16.53 8.20 18.48
N LEU A 346 -16.19 7.56 19.59
CA LEU A 346 -15.20 8.03 20.57
C LEU A 346 -13.83 8.33 19.93
N LEU A 347 -13.39 7.47 19.00
CA LEU A 347 -12.13 7.65 18.29
C LEU A 347 -12.10 8.85 17.33
N ARG A 348 -13.24 9.48 17.04
CA ARG A 348 -13.39 10.50 15.98
C ARG A 348 -14.12 11.75 16.42
N ILE A 349 -14.90 11.70 17.50
CA ILE A 349 -15.82 12.77 17.90
C ILE A 349 -15.10 14.08 18.26
N HIS A 350 -13.82 14.01 18.62
CA HIS A 350 -12.97 15.15 18.92
C HIS A 350 -12.52 15.93 17.68
N THR A 351 -12.64 15.38 16.47
CA THR A 351 -12.23 16.08 15.25
C THR A 351 -13.34 16.99 14.72
N ASP A 352 -12.97 18.01 13.94
CA ASP A 352 -13.93 18.94 13.31
C ASP A 352 -14.28 18.54 11.86
N SER A 353 -13.60 17.52 11.33
CA SER A 353 -13.88 16.91 10.02
C SER A 353 -14.07 15.42 10.19
N ALA A 354 -14.91 14.79 9.37
CA ALA A 354 -15.15 13.36 9.52
C ALA A 354 -13.90 12.55 9.15
N VAL A 355 -13.21 12.02 10.17
CA VAL A 355 -12.12 11.04 9.97
C VAL A 355 -12.72 9.73 9.49
N ASN A 356 -12.48 9.38 8.22
CA ASN A 356 -13.05 8.19 7.60
C ASN A 356 -12.61 6.90 8.32
N TYR A 357 -11.37 6.83 8.80
CA TYR A 357 -10.80 5.62 9.37
C TYR A 357 -9.66 5.88 10.36
N VAL A 358 -9.58 5.07 11.43
CA VAL A 358 -8.47 5.10 12.40
C VAL A 358 -7.84 3.71 12.41
N GLN A 359 -6.56 3.64 12.01
CA GLN A 359 -5.83 2.37 11.82
C GLN A 359 -5.00 1.97 13.04
N ASP A 360 -4.46 2.94 13.77
CA ASP A 360 -3.66 2.75 14.97
C ASP A 360 -3.86 3.95 15.89
N ILE A 361 -3.64 3.74 17.19
CA ILE A 361 -3.72 4.76 18.24
C ILE A 361 -2.43 4.81 19.08
N ASP A 362 -1.35 4.17 18.63
CA ASP A 362 -0.04 4.10 19.27
C ASP A 362 -0.10 3.46 20.68
N ILE A 363 -0.90 2.41 20.85
CA ILE A 363 -1.01 1.64 22.10
C ILE A 363 -0.50 0.20 21.88
N LEU A 364 0.43 -0.23 22.74
CA LEU A 364 0.99 -1.58 22.66
C LEU A 364 -0.11 -2.64 22.82
N GLY A 365 -0.11 -3.66 21.97
CA GLY A 365 -1.16 -4.70 21.95
C GLY A 365 -2.46 -4.32 21.23
N VAL A 366 -2.65 -3.05 20.87
CA VAL A 366 -3.74 -2.61 19.99
C VAL A 366 -3.29 -2.61 18.53
N THR A 367 -4.16 -3.07 17.65
CA THR A 367 -3.98 -3.20 16.20
C THR A 367 -5.29 -2.80 15.51
N GLU A 368 -5.25 -2.51 14.21
CA GLU A 368 -6.45 -2.27 13.40
C GLU A 368 -7.51 -3.38 13.59
N HIS A 369 -7.07 -4.65 13.66
CA HIS A 369 -7.95 -5.82 13.73
C HIS A 369 -8.67 -5.98 15.07
N ASN A 370 -8.07 -5.56 16.18
CA ASN A 370 -8.69 -5.70 17.51
C ASN A 370 -9.25 -4.38 18.06
N LEU A 371 -8.84 -3.21 17.55
CA LEU A 371 -9.29 -1.90 18.04
C LEU A 371 -10.82 -1.78 18.10
N TYR A 372 -11.50 -2.30 17.10
CA TYR A 372 -12.96 -2.21 16.96
C TYR A 372 -13.72 -3.45 17.40
N GLN A 373 -13.02 -4.56 17.71
CA GLN A 373 -13.64 -5.88 17.86
C GLN A 373 -13.22 -6.56 19.17
N GLY A 374 -14.11 -7.38 19.72
CA GLY A 374 -13.83 -8.20 20.89
C GLY A 374 -13.74 -7.43 22.21
N LYS A 375 -13.40 -8.18 23.27
CA LYS A 375 -13.23 -7.66 24.63
C LYS A 375 -11.75 -7.32 24.85
N HIS A 376 -11.49 -6.06 25.23
CA HIS A 376 -10.16 -5.61 25.57
C HIS A 376 -9.84 -5.93 27.03
N LYS A 377 -8.57 -6.25 27.31
CA LYS A 377 -8.08 -6.36 28.69
C LYS A 377 -8.15 -4.98 29.36
N GLN A 378 -8.39 -4.95 30.67
CA GLN A 378 -8.62 -3.71 31.42
C GLN A 378 -7.49 -2.67 31.23
N ASN A 379 -6.23 -3.10 31.29
CA ASN A 379 -5.07 -2.23 31.06
C ASN A 379 -5.06 -1.59 29.65
N LEU A 380 -5.55 -2.28 28.62
CA LEU A 380 -5.71 -1.72 27.28
C LEU A 380 -6.84 -0.70 27.25
N VAL A 381 -7.97 -1.00 27.92
CA VAL A 381 -9.09 -0.05 28.01
C VAL A 381 -8.65 1.24 28.69
N GLU A 382 -7.91 1.17 29.80
CA GLU A 382 -7.37 2.35 30.50
C GLU A 382 -6.48 3.19 29.58
N ALA A 383 -5.54 2.56 28.87
CA ALA A 383 -4.68 3.25 27.91
C ALA A 383 -5.48 3.91 26.77
N ILE A 384 -6.49 3.21 26.23
CA ILE A 384 -7.36 3.70 25.17
C ILE A 384 -8.17 4.90 25.66
N SER A 385 -8.85 4.76 26.80
CA SER A 385 -9.68 5.82 27.38
C SER A 385 -8.85 7.07 27.67
N LYS A 386 -7.66 6.93 28.25
CA LYS A 386 -6.76 8.06 28.52
C LYS A 386 -6.34 8.78 27.25
N LYS A 387 -6.04 8.03 26.18
CA LYS A 387 -5.68 8.59 24.86
C LYS A 387 -6.85 9.37 24.25
N ILE A 388 -8.05 8.79 24.28
CA ILE A 388 -9.26 9.44 23.76
C ILE A 388 -9.59 10.69 24.58
N ALA A 389 -9.54 10.63 25.91
CA ALA A 389 -9.76 11.76 26.80
C ALA A 389 -8.81 12.91 26.50
N SER A 390 -7.51 12.60 26.33
CA SER A 390 -6.49 13.59 25.98
C SER A 390 -6.79 14.26 24.63
N ASN A 391 -7.21 13.48 23.62
CA ASN A 391 -7.59 14.03 22.32
C ASN A 391 -8.84 14.92 22.41
N CYS A 392 -9.84 14.52 23.19
CA CYS A 392 -11.04 15.30 23.47
C CYS A 392 -10.72 16.64 24.13
N ILE A 393 -9.89 16.62 25.19
CA ILE A 393 -9.44 17.82 25.93
C ILE A 393 -8.71 18.78 24.99
N ASN A 394 -7.80 18.27 24.16
CA ASN A 394 -7.09 19.08 23.16
C ASN A 394 -8.02 19.70 22.10
N SER A 395 -9.23 19.18 21.96
CA SER A 395 -10.27 19.65 21.04
C SER A 395 -11.46 20.31 21.75
N ASN A 396 -11.23 20.85 22.96
CA ASN A 396 -12.21 21.59 23.76
C ASN A 396 -13.44 20.79 24.22
N ILE A 397 -13.32 19.47 24.33
CA ILE A 397 -14.30 18.60 25.00
C ILE A 397 -13.73 18.28 26.38
N GLN A 398 -14.06 19.11 27.38
CA GLN A 398 -13.43 19.06 28.70
C GLN A 398 -14.18 18.14 29.65
N GLU A 399 -15.52 18.20 29.64
CA GLU A 399 -16.35 17.51 30.61
C GLU A 399 -17.14 16.34 30.00
N PRO A 400 -17.55 15.32 30.79
CA PRO A 400 -18.41 14.24 30.32
C PRO A 400 -19.68 14.72 29.61
N ILE A 401 -20.27 15.82 30.06
CA ILE A 401 -21.47 16.41 29.46
C ILE A 401 -21.21 17.00 28.07
N ASP A 402 -20.01 17.52 27.82
CA ASP A 402 -19.63 18.04 26.50
C ASP A 402 -19.52 16.89 25.50
N LEU A 403 -18.87 15.80 25.93
CA LEU A 403 -18.77 14.58 25.13
C LEU A 403 -20.16 14.01 24.82
N TYR A 404 -21.03 13.91 25.82
CA TYR A 404 -22.40 13.45 25.64
C TYR A 404 -23.17 14.30 24.60
N LYS A 405 -23.15 15.63 24.74
CA LYS A 405 -23.79 16.54 23.76
C LYS A 405 -23.28 16.33 22.35
N ARG A 406 -21.98 16.08 22.18
CA ARG A 406 -21.38 15.82 20.86
C ARG A 406 -21.79 14.45 20.32
N LEU A 407 -21.84 13.42 21.17
CA LEU A 407 -22.26 12.06 20.78
C LEU A 407 -23.73 11.96 20.35
N ILE A 408 -24.62 12.80 20.88
CA ILE A 408 -26.03 12.83 20.47
C ILE A 408 -26.32 13.73 19.27
N SER A 409 -25.30 14.40 18.74
CA SER A 409 -25.47 15.40 17.68
C SER A 409 -25.61 14.79 16.27
N ASN A 410 -26.06 15.61 15.32
CA ASN A 410 -26.02 15.27 13.89
C ASN A 410 -24.61 14.98 13.38
N TYR A 411 -23.58 15.55 14.01
CA TYR A 411 -22.19 15.28 13.66
C TYR A 411 -21.80 13.83 14.00
N ALA A 412 -22.27 13.28 15.13
CA ALA A 412 -22.07 11.88 15.46
C ALA A 412 -22.74 10.95 14.43
N LEU A 413 -23.96 11.27 13.97
CA LEU A 413 -24.62 10.55 12.89
C LEU A 413 -23.79 10.60 11.59
N GLN A 414 -23.19 11.75 11.25
CA GLN A 414 -22.29 11.85 10.10
C GLN A 414 -21.05 10.96 10.25
N ILE A 415 -20.43 10.91 11.44
CA ILE A 415 -19.32 10.00 11.72
C ILE A 415 -19.73 8.54 11.56
N LEU A 416 -20.91 8.16 12.07
CA LEU A 416 -21.45 6.81 11.94
C LEU A 416 -21.63 6.44 10.46
N LYS A 417 -22.32 7.28 9.69
CA LYS A 417 -22.54 7.12 8.24
C LYS A 417 -21.22 6.94 7.48
N ASN A 418 -20.22 7.75 7.80
CA ASN A 418 -18.89 7.64 7.18
C ASN A 418 -18.16 6.36 7.59
N SER A 419 -18.28 5.95 8.84
CA SER A 419 -17.69 4.71 9.34
C SER A 419 -18.33 3.48 8.70
N ARG A 420 -19.66 3.45 8.55
CA ARG A 420 -20.39 2.39 7.85
C ARG A 420 -20.02 2.35 6.37
N LYS A 421 -20.02 3.50 5.69
CA LYS A 421 -19.58 3.62 4.30
C LYS A 421 -18.15 3.12 4.13
N PHE A 422 -17.26 3.41 5.08
CA PHE A 422 -15.91 2.89 5.03
C PHE A 422 -15.88 1.38 5.25
N GLU A 423 -16.59 0.82 6.23
CA GLU A 423 -16.60 -0.62 6.52
C GLU A 423 -17.19 -1.46 5.37
N SER A 424 -18.27 -0.99 4.75
CA SER A 424 -18.92 -1.65 3.62
C SER A 424 -18.02 -1.71 2.38
N ILE A 425 -17.11 -0.74 2.27
CA ILE A 425 -16.18 -0.62 1.14
C ILE A 425 -14.81 -1.25 1.47
N ASN A 426 -14.21 -0.94 2.61
CA ASN A 426 -12.80 -1.18 2.92
C ASN A 426 -12.57 -1.97 4.21
N GLY A 427 -13.62 -2.36 4.94
CA GLY A 427 -13.49 -3.14 6.17
C GLY A 427 -12.74 -4.45 5.93
N THR A 428 -11.71 -4.69 6.75
CA THR A 428 -10.64 -5.65 6.52
C THR A 428 -11.14 -7.10 6.38
N ASN A 429 -10.43 -7.83 5.52
CA ASN A 429 -10.47 -9.28 5.23
C ASN A 429 -11.63 -9.84 4.39
N ILE A 430 -12.88 -9.39 4.49
CA ILE A 430 -13.99 -9.94 3.68
C ILE A 430 -14.69 -8.85 2.89
N LYS A 431 -14.52 -8.90 1.56
CA LYS A 431 -15.07 -7.92 0.61
C LYS A 431 -16.32 -8.50 -0.07
N PRO A 432 -17.37 -7.70 -0.31
CA PRO A 432 -18.58 -8.14 -1.01
C PRO A 432 -18.27 -8.87 -2.32
N SER A 433 -17.30 -8.37 -3.10
CA SER A 433 -16.87 -8.99 -4.36
C SER A 433 -16.41 -10.44 -4.21
N PHE A 434 -15.69 -10.76 -3.13
CA PHE A 434 -15.18 -12.12 -2.91
C PHE A 434 -16.26 -13.06 -2.35
N LEU A 435 -17.14 -12.55 -1.48
CA LEU A 435 -18.30 -13.31 -1.02
C LEU A 435 -19.25 -13.63 -2.18
N TYR A 436 -19.51 -12.67 -3.05
CA TYR A 436 -20.33 -12.87 -4.24
C TYR A 436 -19.74 -13.92 -5.16
N LEU A 437 -18.44 -13.88 -5.39
CA LEU A 437 -17.72 -14.88 -6.17
C LEU A 437 -17.91 -16.29 -5.58
N GLU A 438 -17.78 -16.45 -4.26
CA GLU A 438 -18.04 -17.72 -3.59
C GLU A 438 -19.48 -18.20 -3.76
N GLU A 439 -20.46 -17.32 -3.57
CA GLU A 439 -21.88 -17.64 -3.74
C GLU A 439 -22.23 -17.98 -5.20
N ALA A 440 -21.65 -17.27 -6.16
CA ALA A 440 -21.92 -17.43 -7.58
C ALA A 440 -21.35 -18.72 -8.16
N LEU A 441 -20.22 -19.19 -7.63
CA LEU A 441 -19.55 -20.43 -8.04
C LEU A 441 -20.03 -21.65 -7.23
N SER A 442 -20.76 -21.42 -6.13
CA SER A 442 -21.08 -22.43 -5.12
C SER A 442 -21.85 -23.66 -5.62
N ASN A 443 -22.57 -23.58 -6.74
CA ASN A 443 -23.33 -24.72 -7.28
C ASN A 443 -22.44 -25.83 -7.83
N TYR A 444 -21.29 -25.48 -8.41
CA TYR A 444 -20.39 -26.41 -9.11
C TYR A 444 -19.01 -26.51 -8.46
N TYR A 445 -18.60 -25.43 -7.79
CA TYR A 445 -17.27 -25.28 -7.23
C TYR A 445 -17.32 -24.97 -5.74
N GLN A 446 -16.22 -25.26 -5.06
CA GLN A 446 -15.97 -24.84 -3.69
C GLN A 446 -14.64 -24.10 -3.60
N LEU A 447 -14.62 -23.02 -2.82
CA LEU A 447 -13.42 -22.20 -2.61
C LEU A 447 -12.82 -22.55 -1.26
N LEU A 448 -11.73 -23.31 -1.28
CA LEU A 448 -11.07 -23.87 -0.11
C LEU A 448 -9.75 -23.15 0.21
N ASN A 449 -9.29 -23.28 1.45
CA ASN A 449 -7.96 -22.81 1.83
C ASN A 449 -6.90 -23.80 1.33
N PHE A 450 -5.70 -23.31 1.02
CA PHE A 450 -4.57 -24.12 0.53
C PHE A 450 -4.29 -25.36 1.38
N ARG A 451 -4.32 -25.22 2.71
CA ARG A 451 -4.11 -26.35 3.65
C ARG A 451 -5.16 -27.43 3.52
N SER A 452 -6.41 -27.07 3.21
CA SER A 452 -7.53 -28.01 3.08
C SER A 452 -7.42 -28.90 1.85
N VAL A 453 -6.56 -28.55 0.90
CA VAL A 453 -6.36 -29.26 -0.37
C VAL A 453 -4.90 -29.66 -0.59
N ASN A 454 -4.11 -29.67 0.48
CA ASN A 454 -2.69 -30.06 0.48
C ASN A 454 -1.81 -29.31 -0.55
N LEU A 455 -2.16 -28.06 -0.89
CA LEU A 455 -1.33 -27.22 -1.73
C LEU A 455 -0.34 -26.39 -0.88
N PRO A 456 0.87 -26.11 -1.40
CA PRO A 456 1.81 -25.18 -0.77
C PRO A 456 1.14 -23.83 -0.47
N LEU A 457 1.52 -23.18 0.63
CA LEU A 457 0.96 -21.86 0.95
C LEU A 457 1.45 -20.80 -0.04
N PRO A 458 0.60 -19.81 -0.41
CA PRO A 458 0.98 -18.73 -1.32
C PRO A 458 1.88 -17.73 -0.61
N ILE A 459 3.19 -18.01 -0.58
CA ILE A 459 4.19 -17.17 0.10
C ILE A 459 5.04 -16.48 -0.97
N SER A 460 5.50 -15.25 -0.75
CA SER A 460 6.42 -14.62 -1.72
C SER A 460 7.68 -15.48 -1.91
N TYR A 461 8.17 -15.60 -3.16
CA TYR A 461 9.47 -16.22 -3.42
C TYR A 461 10.63 -15.56 -2.65
N CYS A 462 10.44 -14.35 -2.10
CA CYS A 462 11.44 -13.67 -1.29
C CYS A 462 11.84 -14.49 -0.07
N ARG A 463 11.03 -15.46 0.34
CA ARG A 463 11.32 -16.40 1.42
C ARG A 463 12.58 -17.23 1.13
N HIS A 464 12.96 -17.37 -0.13
CA HIS A 464 14.14 -18.13 -0.55
C HIS A 464 15.43 -17.30 -0.49
N PHE A 465 15.32 -15.98 -0.35
CA PHE A 465 16.47 -15.07 -0.28
C PHE A 465 16.62 -14.41 1.08
N SER A 466 15.55 -14.39 1.89
CA SER A 466 15.51 -13.74 3.19
C SER A 466 15.52 -14.73 4.34
N SER A 467 16.26 -14.39 5.39
CA SER A 467 16.19 -15.07 6.70
C SER A 467 14.96 -14.65 7.52
N ALA A 468 14.20 -13.64 7.06
CA ALA A 468 13.01 -13.16 7.73
C ALA A 468 11.83 -14.12 7.57
N ASN A 469 10.94 -14.13 8.57
CA ASN A 469 9.67 -14.84 8.44
C ASN A 469 8.73 -14.08 7.50
N ILE A 470 8.41 -14.69 6.35
CA ILE A 470 7.48 -14.11 5.36
C ILE A 470 6.14 -14.81 5.46
N ASN A 471 5.12 -14.06 5.87
CA ASN A 471 3.75 -14.55 5.95
C ASN A 471 3.17 -14.88 4.57
N ALA A 472 2.31 -15.90 4.52
CA ALA A 472 1.55 -16.23 3.33
C ALA A 472 0.51 -15.15 3.01
N TYR A 473 0.14 -15.03 1.73
CA TYR A 473 -0.97 -14.22 1.29
C TYR A 473 -2.29 -14.86 1.73
N GLU A 474 -3.00 -14.22 2.64
CA GLU A 474 -4.23 -14.76 3.24
C GLU A 474 -5.49 -14.52 2.39
N ASN A 475 -5.40 -13.71 1.33
CA ASN A 475 -6.53 -13.27 0.52
C ASN A 475 -6.70 -14.03 -0.79
N MET A 476 -6.25 -15.29 -0.82
CA MET A 476 -6.39 -16.19 -1.97
C MET A 476 -7.03 -17.51 -1.52
N LYS A 477 -7.80 -18.12 -2.42
CA LYS A 477 -8.38 -19.46 -2.22
C LYS A 477 -8.13 -20.37 -3.41
N VAL A 478 -8.30 -21.66 -3.20
CA VAL A 478 -8.22 -22.68 -4.23
C VAL A 478 -9.65 -23.01 -4.68
N VAL A 479 -9.91 -22.89 -5.97
CA VAL A 479 -11.17 -23.34 -6.58
C VAL A 479 -11.05 -24.83 -6.82
N CYS A 480 -11.95 -25.61 -6.24
CA CYS A 480 -12.01 -27.05 -6.43
C CYS A 480 -13.37 -27.45 -7.02
N SER A 481 -13.36 -28.46 -7.90
CA SER A 481 -14.60 -29.11 -8.33
C SER A 481 -15.29 -29.75 -7.13
N ARG A 482 -16.62 -29.57 -7.01
CA ARG A 482 -17.39 -30.24 -5.96
C ARG A 482 -17.53 -31.75 -6.18
N VAL A 483 -17.35 -32.22 -7.41
CA VAL A 483 -17.57 -33.63 -7.77
C VAL A 483 -16.45 -34.52 -7.20
N ASN A 484 -15.19 -34.08 -7.35
CA ASN A 484 -14.01 -34.90 -7.02
C ASN A 484 -13.00 -34.18 -6.10
N ASN A 485 -13.31 -32.95 -5.65
CA ASN A 485 -12.41 -32.09 -4.87
C ASN A 485 -11.07 -31.77 -5.56
N TYR A 486 -11.01 -31.90 -6.89
CA TYR A 486 -9.81 -31.62 -7.67
C TYR A 486 -9.55 -30.11 -7.74
N PRO A 487 -8.33 -29.62 -7.42
CA PRO A 487 -7.95 -28.22 -7.60
C PRO A 487 -7.93 -27.83 -9.07
N LEU A 488 -8.66 -26.77 -9.42
CA LEU A 488 -8.75 -26.25 -10.79
C LEU A 488 -7.96 -24.96 -10.97
N ALA A 489 -7.99 -24.07 -9.97
CA ALA A 489 -7.34 -22.77 -10.04
C ALA A 489 -7.08 -22.19 -8.65
N ILE A 490 -6.22 -21.18 -8.58
CA ILE A 490 -6.10 -20.29 -7.43
C ILE A 490 -6.82 -19.00 -7.78
N ILE A 491 -7.62 -18.45 -6.87
CA ILE A 491 -8.43 -17.26 -7.13
C ILE A 491 -8.30 -16.18 -6.07
N LYS A 492 -8.30 -14.93 -6.54
CA LYS A 492 -8.39 -13.72 -5.73
C LYS A 492 -9.39 -12.76 -6.34
N GLY A 493 -10.28 -12.21 -5.51
CA GLY A 493 -11.20 -11.13 -5.91
C GLY A 493 -10.73 -9.78 -5.41
N LYS A 494 -10.63 -8.78 -6.30
CA LYS A 494 -10.26 -7.41 -5.91
C LYS A 494 -11.13 -6.39 -6.63
N PHE A 495 -11.68 -5.47 -5.83
CA PHE A 495 -12.36 -4.29 -6.37
C PHE A 495 -11.37 -3.18 -6.67
N PHE A 496 -11.51 -2.56 -7.83
CA PHE A 496 -10.71 -1.41 -8.24
C PHE A 496 -11.59 -0.20 -8.56
N ARG A 497 -11.19 0.96 -8.04
CA ARG A 497 -11.75 2.25 -8.43
C ARG A 497 -10.94 2.84 -9.57
N ARG A 498 -11.57 3.65 -10.43
CA ARG A 498 -10.89 4.37 -11.53
C ARG A 498 -9.58 5.04 -11.10
N GLN A 499 -9.61 5.79 -10.00
CA GLN A 499 -8.46 6.55 -9.50
C GLN A 499 -7.34 5.67 -8.92
N GLU A 500 -7.67 4.46 -8.45
CA GLU A 500 -6.71 3.59 -7.76
C GLU A 500 -6.21 2.44 -8.64
N PHE A 501 -6.83 2.24 -9.82
CA PHE A 501 -6.63 1.05 -10.64
C PHE A 501 -5.16 0.80 -10.94
N ALA A 502 -4.51 1.77 -11.61
CA ALA A 502 -3.11 1.65 -12.01
C ALA A 502 -2.16 1.42 -10.83
N ARG A 503 -2.36 2.13 -9.72
CA ARG A 503 -1.53 1.99 -8.52
C ARG A 503 -1.69 0.61 -7.89
N ARG A 504 -2.93 0.17 -7.65
CA ARG A 504 -3.23 -1.13 -7.03
C ARG A 504 -2.84 -2.32 -7.89
N VAL A 505 -2.76 -2.14 -9.22
CA VAL A 505 -2.25 -3.15 -10.14
C VAL A 505 -0.78 -3.44 -9.89
N LYS A 506 0.06 -2.45 -9.57
CA LYS A 506 1.48 -2.67 -9.29
C LYS A 506 1.66 -3.59 -8.07
N GLU A 507 0.93 -3.29 -6.99
CA GLU A 507 0.87 -4.13 -5.79
C GLU A 507 0.50 -5.58 -6.15
N GLU A 508 -0.56 -5.78 -6.91
CA GLU A 508 -1.02 -7.12 -7.29
C GLU A 508 -0.09 -7.82 -8.28
N SER A 509 0.57 -7.08 -9.17
CA SER A 509 1.55 -7.61 -10.11
C SER A 509 2.71 -8.26 -9.36
N TYR A 510 3.24 -7.58 -8.34
CA TYR A 510 4.25 -8.16 -7.45
C TYR A 510 3.74 -9.41 -6.71
N VAL A 511 2.51 -9.35 -6.17
CA VAL A 511 1.89 -10.50 -5.50
C VAL A 511 1.75 -11.67 -6.47
N GLY A 512 1.36 -11.42 -7.72
CA GLY A 512 1.18 -12.47 -8.71
C GLY A 512 2.49 -13.15 -9.08
N LEU A 513 3.51 -12.34 -9.38
CA LEU A 513 4.84 -12.82 -9.74
C LEU A 513 5.42 -13.69 -8.62
N THR A 514 5.35 -13.20 -7.39
CA THR A 514 5.98 -13.86 -6.24
C THR A 514 5.15 -15.01 -5.64
N THR A 515 3.87 -15.10 -5.98
CA THR A 515 3.00 -16.21 -5.59
C THR A 515 3.07 -17.36 -6.58
N LYS A 516 3.07 -17.05 -7.87
CA LYS A 516 3.06 -18.06 -8.93
C LYS A 516 4.39 -18.80 -9.02
N PHE A 517 5.50 -18.12 -8.72
CA PHE A 517 6.84 -18.66 -8.84
C PHE A 517 7.52 -18.87 -7.48
N GLU A 518 8.44 -19.81 -7.44
CA GLU A 518 9.41 -19.99 -6.36
C GLU A 518 10.84 -20.03 -6.92
N TYR A 519 11.83 -19.72 -6.09
CA TYR A 519 13.23 -19.75 -6.50
C TYR A 519 13.92 -20.97 -5.92
N GLN A 520 14.34 -21.88 -6.81
CA GLN A 520 15.00 -23.12 -6.45
C GLN A 520 16.11 -23.44 -7.44
N GLY A 521 17.28 -23.86 -6.94
CA GLY A 521 18.39 -24.28 -7.80
C GLY A 521 18.83 -23.21 -8.80
N SER A 522 18.84 -21.94 -8.37
CA SER A 522 19.16 -20.76 -9.20
C SER A 522 18.19 -20.45 -10.35
N LYS A 523 16.97 -21.01 -10.32
CA LYS A 523 15.92 -20.81 -11.33
C LYS A 523 14.59 -20.46 -10.68
N PHE A 524 13.74 -19.76 -11.42
CA PHE A 524 12.33 -19.58 -11.07
C PHE A 524 11.49 -20.72 -11.65
N LEU A 525 10.75 -21.41 -10.80
CA LEU A 525 9.85 -22.51 -11.15
C LEU A 525 8.41 -22.15 -10.76
N GLU A 526 7.42 -22.65 -11.49
CA GLU A 526 6.02 -22.50 -11.07
C GLU A 526 5.77 -23.29 -9.80
N ARG A 527 5.26 -22.61 -8.75
CA ARG A 527 4.91 -23.24 -7.47
C ARG A 527 3.69 -24.15 -7.60
N TYR A 528 2.79 -23.82 -8.52
CA TYR A 528 1.55 -24.56 -8.76
C TYR A 528 1.48 -24.98 -10.23
N PRO A 529 2.28 -25.97 -10.65
CA PRO A 529 2.32 -26.39 -12.05
C PRO A 529 0.92 -26.76 -12.57
N GLY A 530 0.54 -26.18 -13.70
CA GLY A 530 -0.75 -26.45 -14.34
C GLY A 530 -1.97 -25.78 -13.68
N LEU A 531 -1.81 -25.08 -12.56
CA LEU A 531 -2.90 -24.35 -11.92
C LEU A 531 -2.85 -22.86 -12.31
N PRO A 532 -3.83 -22.34 -13.05
CA PRO A 532 -3.93 -20.92 -13.34
C PRO A 532 -4.18 -20.11 -12.06
N MET A 533 -3.73 -18.86 -12.08
CA MET A 533 -3.83 -17.96 -10.94
C MET A 533 -4.70 -16.77 -11.34
N ILE A 534 -5.94 -16.83 -10.89
CA ILE A 534 -7.05 -15.99 -11.32
C ILE A 534 -7.14 -14.72 -10.47
N MET A 535 -7.20 -13.57 -11.13
CA MET A 535 -7.64 -12.31 -10.55
C MET A 535 -9.03 -11.97 -11.08
N PHE A 536 -10.04 -12.06 -10.22
CA PHE A 536 -11.36 -11.52 -10.51
C PHE A 536 -11.38 -10.02 -10.18
N VAL A 537 -11.48 -9.19 -11.22
CA VAL A 537 -11.49 -7.73 -11.14
C VAL A 537 -12.92 -7.23 -11.08
N ASP A 538 -13.33 -6.80 -9.90
CA ASP A 538 -14.59 -6.09 -9.71
C ASP A 538 -14.36 -4.59 -9.93
N MET A 539 -15.16 -3.96 -10.78
CA MET A 539 -15.09 -2.52 -11.06
C MET A 539 -16.42 -2.05 -11.64
N ASP A 540 -16.60 -0.74 -11.78
CA ASP A 540 -17.80 -0.17 -12.37
C ASP A 540 -18.03 -0.68 -13.81
N THR A 541 -19.28 -0.88 -14.20
CA THR A 541 -19.67 -1.39 -15.54
C THR A 541 -19.26 -0.43 -16.65
N ASN A 542 -19.13 0.86 -16.35
CA ASN A 542 -18.74 1.88 -17.32
C ASN A 542 -17.25 2.25 -17.25
N LEU A 543 -16.47 1.53 -16.45
CA LEU A 543 -15.03 1.78 -16.32
C LEU A 543 -14.24 0.92 -17.30
N SER A 544 -13.51 1.56 -18.22
CA SER A 544 -12.41 0.91 -18.93
C SER A 544 -11.08 1.20 -18.20
N PRO A 545 -10.35 0.18 -17.73
CA PRO A 545 -9.06 0.37 -17.07
C PRO A 545 -7.96 0.70 -18.08
N PRO A 546 -6.87 1.37 -17.65
CA PRO A 546 -5.74 1.65 -18.54
C PRO A 546 -5.13 0.36 -19.07
N GLU A 547 -4.89 0.28 -20.38
CA GLU A 547 -4.38 -0.94 -21.02
C GLU A 547 -3.05 -1.41 -20.42
N TYR A 548 -2.13 -0.49 -20.13
CA TYR A 548 -0.84 -0.82 -19.53
C TYR A 548 -0.97 -1.54 -18.19
N ALA A 549 -2.01 -1.20 -17.41
CA ALA A 549 -2.25 -1.82 -16.12
C ALA A 549 -2.77 -3.26 -16.29
N ILE A 550 -3.63 -3.50 -17.28
CA ILE A 550 -4.09 -4.84 -17.62
C ILE A 550 -2.94 -5.70 -18.13
N ARG A 551 -2.12 -5.16 -19.03
CA ARG A 551 -0.90 -5.82 -19.52
C ARG A 551 -0.01 -6.20 -18.35
N LYS A 552 0.30 -5.28 -17.42
CA LYS A 552 1.14 -5.53 -16.24
C LYS A 552 0.61 -6.67 -15.36
N LEU A 553 -0.70 -6.72 -15.08
CA LEU A 553 -1.30 -7.83 -14.32
C LEU A 553 -1.06 -9.18 -15.00
N VAL A 554 -1.37 -9.25 -16.30
CA VAL A 554 -1.27 -10.50 -17.06
C VAL A 554 0.18 -10.95 -17.21
N THR A 555 1.10 -10.02 -17.52
CA THR A 555 2.53 -10.29 -17.66
C THR A 555 3.25 -10.51 -16.33
N SER A 556 2.54 -10.37 -15.20
CA SER A 556 3.03 -10.72 -13.87
C SER A 556 2.41 -12.01 -13.33
N GLY A 557 1.74 -12.79 -14.19
CA GLY A 557 1.29 -14.15 -13.87
C GLY A 557 -0.19 -14.31 -13.54
N TRP A 558 -1.00 -13.25 -13.61
CA TRP A 558 -2.45 -13.34 -13.39
C TRP A 558 -3.23 -13.69 -14.67
N ASP A 559 -4.23 -14.54 -14.52
CA ASP A 559 -5.32 -14.75 -15.47
C ASP A 559 -6.50 -13.86 -15.03
N VAL A 560 -6.81 -12.81 -15.80
CA VAL A 560 -7.68 -11.72 -15.33
C VAL A 560 -9.08 -11.86 -15.91
N PHE A 561 -10.09 -11.79 -15.04
CA PHE A 561 -11.51 -11.89 -15.42
C PHE A 561 -12.31 -10.72 -14.86
N PHE A 562 -13.20 -10.18 -15.67
CA PHE A 562 -14.11 -9.07 -15.31
C PHE A 562 -15.58 -9.50 -15.20
N SER A 563 -15.89 -10.74 -15.58
CA SER A 563 -17.24 -11.31 -15.55
C SER A 563 -17.21 -12.71 -14.92
N ILE A 564 -18.18 -12.97 -14.06
CA ILE A 564 -18.42 -14.24 -13.40
C ILE A 564 -18.78 -15.32 -14.41
N GLN A 565 -19.54 -14.98 -15.47
CA GLN A 565 -19.89 -15.96 -16.49
C GLN A 565 -18.65 -16.44 -17.24
N LYS A 566 -17.81 -15.52 -17.72
CA LYS A 566 -16.54 -15.88 -18.39
C LYS A 566 -15.61 -16.67 -17.47
N LEU A 567 -15.61 -16.37 -16.18
CA LEU A 567 -14.87 -17.14 -15.20
C LEU A 567 -15.43 -18.57 -15.04
N LYS A 568 -16.75 -18.73 -15.02
CA LYS A 568 -17.40 -20.06 -14.97
C LYS A 568 -17.05 -20.87 -16.20
N ASP A 569 -17.21 -20.29 -17.40
CA ASP A 569 -16.91 -20.95 -18.66
C ASP A 569 -15.45 -21.45 -18.67
N PHE A 570 -14.51 -20.62 -18.21
CA PHE A 570 -13.10 -21.01 -18.07
C PHE A 570 -12.87 -22.14 -17.05
N LEU A 571 -13.56 -22.13 -15.91
CA LEU A 571 -13.44 -23.19 -14.91
C LEU A 571 -14.07 -24.51 -15.39
N ASP A 572 -15.15 -24.42 -16.18
CA ASP A 572 -15.80 -25.56 -16.81
C ASP A 572 -14.83 -26.21 -17.82
N GLU A 573 -14.14 -25.40 -18.65
CA GLU A 573 -13.10 -25.86 -19.57
C GLU A 573 -11.94 -26.59 -18.86
N LEU A 574 -11.56 -26.17 -17.65
CA LEU A 574 -10.51 -26.84 -16.86
C LEU A 574 -10.99 -28.12 -16.16
N SER A 575 -12.31 -28.29 -16.02
CA SER A 575 -12.93 -29.46 -15.36
C SER A 575 -13.10 -30.64 -16.30
N HIS A 576 -12.88 -30.44 -17.60
CA HIS A 576 -12.93 -31.42 -18.68
C HIS A 576 -11.51 -31.78 -19.15
#